data_AF-A0A4P8RAU7-F1
#
_entry.id   AF-A0A4P8RAU7-F1
#
_cell.length_a   1.000
_cell.length_b   1.000
_cell.length_c   1.000
_cell.angle_alpha   90.00
_cell.angle_beta   90.00
_cell.angle_gamma   90.00
#
_symmetry.space_group_name_H-M   'P 1'
#
loop_
_entity.id
_entity.type
_entity.pdbx_description
1 polymer ?
#
loop_
_entity_poly.entity_id
_entity_poly.type
_entity_poly.pdbx_seq_one_letter_code
_entity_poly.pdbx_strand_id
1 'polypeptide(L)'
;MSRSQLEQSVVKKTPQPIVNPGKIYSYGQYILINEQYKGIHIINNLDRKRPENIAFIQVPGCMDFAVKNNMLYVDNAVDLVAINIQDINNIQTTKRVKDALPAPLSPDNLPSELLTLQDAPADAIVVGWEPKQKK
;
A
#
# COMPACT_ATOMS: atom_id res chain seq x y z
N MET A 1 -13.85 0.65 -1.06
CA MET A 1 -13.54 -0.21 -2.22
C MET A 1 -14.25 -1.54 -2.00
N SER A 2 -14.84 -2.18 -3.02
CA SER A 2 -15.47 -3.51 -2.82
C SER A 2 -14.42 -4.61 -2.57
N ARG A 3 -14.83 -5.76 -2.03
CA ARG A 3 -13.90 -6.87 -1.76
C ARG A 3 -13.20 -7.35 -3.04
N SER A 4 -13.97 -7.56 -4.11
CA SER A 4 -13.44 -8.01 -5.41
C SER A 4 -12.43 -7.02 -5.99
N GLN A 5 -12.72 -5.72 -5.89
CA GLN A 5 -11.79 -4.67 -6.30
C GLN A 5 -10.50 -4.70 -5.49
N LEU A 6 -10.58 -4.87 -4.16
CA LEU A 6 -9.41 -4.93 -3.29
C LEU A 6 -8.50 -6.10 -3.67
N GLU A 7 -9.07 -7.28 -3.90
CA GLU A 7 -8.31 -8.49 -4.23
C GLU A 7 -7.52 -8.36 -5.54
N GLN A 8 -8.01 -7.55 -6.48
CA GLN A 8 -7.39 -7.27 -7.78
C GLN A 8 -6.57 -5.96 -7.81
N SER A 9 -6.49 -5.24 -6.69
CA SER A 9 -5.94 -3.87 -6.66
C SER A 9 -4.40 -3.79 -6.55
N VAL A 10 -3.75 -4.92 -6.25
CA VAL A 10 -2.30 -5.01 -6.08
C VAL A 10 -1.63 -5.17 -7.44
N VAL A 11 -1.09 -4.06 -7.96
CA VAL A 11 -0.54 -4.00 -9.32
C VAL A 11 0.66 -3.07 -9.40
N LYS A 12 1.60 -3.38 -10.30
CA LYS A 12 2.69 -2.47 -10.67
C LYS A 12 2.14 -1.33 -11.52
N LYS A 13 2.60 -0.12 -11.25
CA LYS A 13 2.35 1.10 -12.01
C LYS A 13 3.68 1.80 -12.35
N THR A 14 3.60 2.77 -13.26
CA THR A 14 4.69 3.70 -13.51
C THR A 14 5.03 4.51 -12.25
N PRO A 15 6.26 5.06 -12.14
CA PRO A 15 6.64 5.93 -11.03
C PRO A 15 5.59 7.01 -10.75
N GLN A 16 5.42 7.34 -9.47
CA GLN A 16 4.53 8.41 -9.01
C GLN A 16 5.33 9.39 -8.12
N PRO A 17 4.91 10.66 -8.02
CA PRO A 17 5.45 11.57 -7.03
C PRO A 17 5.26 11.02 -5.62
N ILE A 18 6.27 11.21 -4.76
CA ILE A 18 6.16 10.95 -3.32
C ILE A 18 5.44 12.16 -2.71
N VAL A 19 4.32 11.94 -2.03
CA VAL A 19 3.50 13.02 -1.47
C VAL A 19 3.39 12.90 0.04
N ASN A 20 2.95 11.75 0.55
CA ASN A 20 2.79 11.47 1.98
C ASN A 20 3.54 10.18 2.35
N PRO A 21 4.88 10.25 2.46
CA PRO A 21 5.69 9.08 2.74
C PRO A 21 5.49 8.59 4.19
N GLY A 22 5.49 7.27 4.34
CA GLY A 22 5.56 6.58 5.63
C GLY A 22 6.95 5.97 5.83
N LYS A 23 6.97 4.67 6.11
CA LYS A 23 8.20 3.90 6.33
C LYS A 23 9.11 3.88 5.10
N ILE A 24 10.42 3.97 5.36
CA ILE A 24 11.49 3.80 4.38
C ILE A 24 12.30 2.55 4.74
N TYR A 25 12.65 1.74 3.74
CA TYR A 25 13.41 0.51 3.93
C TYR A 25 14.41 0.31 2.79
N SER A 26 15.66 -0.03 3.12
CA SER A 26 16.67 -0.40 2.11
C SER A 26 16.68 -1.91 1.87
N TYR A 27 16.62 -2.32 0.61
CA TYR A 27 16.59 -3.71 0.19
C TYR A 27 17.49 -3.93 -1.03
N GLY A 28 18.65 -4.56 -0.85
CA GLY A 28 19.64 -4.73 -1.92
C GLY A 28 20.08 -3.36 -2.49
N GLN A 29 19.89 -3.16 -3.79
CA GLN A 29 20.14 -1.89 -4.48
C GLN A 29 18.94 -0.92 -4.47
N TYR A 30 17.81 -1.31 -3.86
CA TYR A 30 16.59 -0.53 -3.88
C TYR A 30 16.33 0.15 -2.54
N ILE A 31 15.64 1.29 -2.59
CA ILE A 31 14.94 1.87 -1.45
C ILE A 31 13.45 1.73 -1.70
N LEU A 32 12.73 1.23 -0.71
CA LEU A 32 11.29 1.11 -0.71
C LEU A 32 10.72 2.19 0.21
N ILE A 33 9.73 2.92 -0.27
CA ILE A 33 9.09 4.00 0.50
C ILE A 33 7.59 3.74 0.47
N ASN A 34 6.97 3.57 1.63
CA ASN A 34 5.53 3.53 1.74
C ASN A 34 4.96 4.92 1.38
N GLU A 35 3.93 4.94 0.55
CA GLU A 35 3.02 6.07 0.36
C GLU A 35 1.73 5.71 1.09
N GLN A 36 1.44 6.42 2.18
CA GLN A 36 0.37 6.02 3.11
C GLN A 36 -0.95 5.82 2.36
N TYR A 37 -1.60 4.69 2.61
CA TYR A 37 -2.85 4.22 1.99
C TYR A 37 -2.79 3.90 0.49
N LYS A 38 -1.68 4.15 -0.21
CA LYS A 38 -1.63 4.03 -1.67
C LYS A 38 -0.74 2.90 -2.16
N GLY A 39 0.38 2.65 -1.51
CA GLY A 39 1.31 1.61 -1.93
C GLY A 39 2.77 1.89 -1.63
N ILE A 40 3.66 1.35 -2.45
CA ILE A 40 5.12 1.36 -2.22
C ILE A 40 5.84 1.92 -3.45
N HIS A 41 6.64 2.97 -3.25
CA HIS A 41 7.59 3.46 -4.25
C HIS A 41 8.82 2.57 -4.29
N ILE A 42 9.32 2.30 -5.50
CA ILE A 42 10.55 1.56 -5.74
C ILE A 42 11.59 2.53 -6.29
N ILE A 43 12.61 2.80 -5.48
CA ILE A 43 13.71 3.68 -5.86
C ILE A 43 14.93 2.83 -6.19
N ASN A 44 15.48 2.97 -7.39
CA ASN A 44 16.79 2.45 -7.73
C ASN A 44 17.85 3.31 -7.05
N ASN A 45 18.69 2.69 -6.23
CA ASN A 45 19.74 3.35 -5.46
C ASN A 45 21.14 2.76 -5.76
N LEU A 46 21.34 2.27 -7.00
CA LEU A 46 22.65 1.79 -7.46
C LEU A 46 23.70 2.92 -7.45
N ASP A 47 23.35 4.09 -7.96
CA ASP A 47 24.09 5.34 -7.73
C ASP A 47 23.46 6.12 -6.58
N ARG A 48 24.10 6.06 -5.41
CA ARG A 48 23.62 6.72 -4.19
C ARG A 48 23.57 8.25 -4.29
N LYS A 49 24.28 8.85 -5.24
CA LYS A 49 24.24 10.30 -5.48
C LYS A 49 23.05 10.70 -6.35
N ARG A 50 22.45 9.76 -7.06
CA ARG A 50 21.32 9.99 -7.96
C ARG A 50 20.31 8.84 -7.86
N PRO A 51 19.57 8.72 -6.73
CA PRO A 51 18.48 7.76 -6.62
C PRO A 51 17.36 8.09 -7.61
N GLU A 52 16.80 7.07 -8.25
CA GLU A 52 15.80 7.22 -9.31
C GLU A 52 14.53 6.44 -8.95
N ASN A 53 13.36 7.09 -8.94
CA ASN A 53 12.08 6.41 -8.75
C ASN A 53 11.69 5.68 -10.03
N ILE A 54 11.68 4.34 -10.00
CA ILE A 54 11.55 3.49 -11.20
C ILE A 54 10.21 2.76 -11.29
N ALA A 55 9.46 2.62 -10.20
CA ALA A 55 8.14 1.99 -10.21
C ALA A 55 7.33 2.35 -8.97
N PHE A 56 6.02 2.14 -9.06
CA PHE A 56 5.12 2.19 -7.92
C PHE A 56 4.32 0.89 -7.84
N ILE A 57 4.34 0.20 -6.71
CA ILE A 57 3.46 -0.94 -6.44
C ILE A 57 2.23 -0.38 -5.75
N GLN A 58 1.11 -0.31 -6.47
CA GLN A 58 -0.16 0.11 -5.88
C GLN A 58 -0.65 -0.97 -4.92
N VAL A 59 -0.93 -0.56 -3.68
CA VAL A 59 -1.50 -1.40 -2.63
C VAL A 59 -2.43 -0.50 -1.80
N PRO A 60 -3.73 -0.40 -2.14
CA PRO A 60 -4.66 0.42 -1.39
C PRO A 60 -4.73 -0.01 0.09
N GLY A 61 -4.76 0.93 1.02
CA GLY A 61 -4.77 0.63 2.45
C GLY A 61 -3.43 0.16 3.00
N CYS A 62 -2.32 0.36 2.28
CA CYS A 62 -0.99 0.04 2.77
C CYS A 62 -0.49 1.09 3.77
N MET A 63 -0.37 0.66 5.03
CA MET A 63 0.16 1.49 6.12
C MET A 63 1.59 1.08 6.49
N ASP A 64 1.88 -0.21 6.51
CA ASP A 64 3.21 -0.75 6.72
C ASP A 64 3.54 -1.86 5.70
N PHE A 65 4.83 -2.18 5.64
CA PHE A 65 5.37 -3.30 4.89
C PHE A 65 6.65 -3.84 5.53
N ALA A 66 7.00 -5.07 5.16
CA ALA A 66 8.27 -5.69 5.48
C ALA A 66 8.80 -6.47 4.27
N VAL A 67 10.12 -6.68 4.19
CA VAL A 67 10.74 -7.46 3.11
C VAL A 67 11.60 -8.57 3.69
N LYS A 68 11.46 -9.77 3.12
CA LYS A 68 12.32 -10.92 3.43
C LYS A 68 12.39 -11.85 2.23
N ASN A 69 13.59 -12.27 1.83
CA ASN A 69 13.82 -13.27 0.77
C ASN A 69 13.04 -12.98 -0.54
N ASN A 70 13.20 -11.78 -1.11
CA ASN A 70 12.45 -11.33 -2.30
C ASN A 70 10.92 -11.26 -2.13
N MET A 71 10.40 -11.41 -0.92
CA MET A 71 8.98 -11.28 -0.64
C MET A 71 8.73 -9.97 0.08
N LEU A 72 7.86 -9.15 -0.50
CA LEU A 72 7.31 -7.94 0.07
C LEU A 72 5.97 -8.28 0.73
N TYR A 73 5.92 -8.15 2.05
CA TYR A 73 4.71 -8.30 2.85
C TYR A 73 4.13 -6.92 3.08
N VAL A 74 2.88 -6.72 2.70
CA VAL A 74 2.21 -5.42 2.78
C VAL A 74 0.84 -5.57 3.41
N ASP A 75 0.45 -4.53 4.14
CA ASP A 75 -0.95 -4.32 4.46
C ASP A 75 -1.69 -3.96 3.17
N ASN A 76 -2.84 -4.56 2.94
CA ASN A 76 -3.77 -4.17 1.89
C ASN A 76 -5.15 -4.00 2.54
N ALA A 77 -5.29 -2.90 3.27
CA ALA A 77 -6.37 -2.68 4.22
C ALA A 77 -6.45 -3.80 5.26
N VAL A 78 -7.55 -4.55 5.29
CA VAL A 78 -7.78 -5.65 6.25
C VAL A 78 -7.02 -6.94 5.91
N ASP A 79 -6.40 -7.00 4.73
CA ASP A 79 -5.68 -8.19 4.26
C ASP A 79 -4.17 -8.05 4.43
N LEU A 80 -3.49 -9.16 4.71
CA LEU A 80 -2.03 -9.26 4.58
C LEU A 80 -1.68 -9.92 3.24
N VAL A 81 -0.86 -9.26 2.42
CA VAL A 81 -0.51 -9.74 1.09
C VAL A 81 1.00 -9.95 0.97
N ALA A 82 1.40 -11.08 0.40
CA ALA A 82 2.78 -11.42 0.07
C ALA A 82 3.01 -11.31 -1.44
N ILE A 83 3.92 -10.42 -1.83
CA ILE A 83 4.23 -10.09 -3.22
C ILE A 83 5.67 -10.52 -3.51
N ASN A 84 5.86 -11.39 -4.50
CA ASN A 84 7.19 -11.70 -5.01
C ASN A 84 7.71 -10.49 -5.81
N ILE A 85 8.86 -9.98 -5.38
CA ILE A 85 9.57 -8.84 -5.98
C ILE A 85 10.99 -9.20 -6.44
N GLN A 86 11.25 -10.50 -6.70
CA GLN A 86 12.52 -10.95 -7.25
C GLN A 86 12.84 -10.29 -8.60
N ASP A 87 11.83 -10.15 -9.45
CA ASP A 87 11.87 -9.27 -10.62
C ASP A 87 10.88 -8.12 -10.40
N ILE A 88 11.42 -6.92 -10.15
CA ILE A 88 10.61 -5.74 -9.90
C ILE A 88 9.80 -5.29 -11.12
N ASN A 89 10.15 -5.80 -12.31
CA ASN A 89 9.39 -5.54 -13.52
C ASN A 89 8.15 -6.43 -13.65
N ASN A 90 8.15 -7.58 -13.00
CA ASN A 90 7.10 -8.59 -13.05
C ASN A 90 6.78 -9.10 -11.64
N ILE A 91 6.11 -8.26 -10.87
CA ILE A 91 5.69 -8.61 -9.50
C ILE A 91 4.52 -9.61 -9.54
N GLN A 92 4.44 -10.48 -8.53
CA GLN A 92 3.35 -11.44 -8.41
C GLN A 92 2.83 -11.54 -6.99
N THR A 93 1.52 -11.38 -6.81
CA THR A 93 0.87 -11.72 -5.54
C THR A 93 0.90 -13.24 -5.37
N THR A 94 1.66 -13.73 -4.39
CA THR A 94 1.82 -15.18 -4.14
C THR A 94 0.87 -15.70 -3.09
N LYS A 95 0.46 -14.85 -2.14
CA LYS A 95 -0.48 -15.20 -1.08
C LYS A 95 -1.21 -13.98 -0.58
N ARG A 96 -2.47 -14.18 -0.20
CA ARG A 96 -3.32 -13.22 0.51
C ARG A 96 -3.94 -13.95 1.71
N VAL A 97 -3.81 -13.36 2.89
CA VAL A 97 -4.53 -13.78 4.09
C VAL A 97 -5.60 -12.73 4.34
N LYS A 98 -6.85 -13.09 4.08
CA LYS A 98 -7.99 -12.17 4.21
C LYS A 98 -8.27 -11.88 5.67
N ASP A 99 -8.65 -10.64 5.98
CA ASP A 99 -9.06 -10.22 7.33
C ASP A 99 -8.03 -10.54 8.43
N ALA A 100 -6.74 -10.53 8.05
CA ALA A 100 -5.61 -10.77 8.95
C ALA A 100 -5.29 -9.55 9.82
N LEU A 101 -5.77 -8.38 9.41
CA LEU A 101 -5.48 -7.09 10.04
C LEU A 101 -6.80 -6.40 10.42
N PRO A 102 -6.81 -5.59 11.49
CA PRO A 102 -7.95 -4.73 11.80
C PRO A 102 -8.16 -3.69 10.68
N ALA A 103 -9.39 -3.18 10.57
CA ALA A 103 -9.68 -2.09 9.65
C ALA A 103 -8.84 -0.84 10.00
N PRO A 104 -8.39 -0.04 9.02
CA PRO A 104 -7.68 1.20 9.28
C PRO A 104 -8.52 2.13 10.15
N LEU A 105 -8.00 2.48 11.32
CA LEU A 105 -8.63 3.46 12.20
C LEU A 105 -8.74 4.81 11.48
N SER A 106 -9.79 5.56 11.76
CA SER A 106 -9.87 6.94 11.30
C SER A 106 -8.75 7.77 11.97
N PRO A 107 -8.22 8.81 11.30
CA PRO A 107 -7.10 9.59 11.83
C PRO A 107 -7.39 10.20 13.21
N ASP A 108 -8.66 10.52 13.49
CA ASP A 108 -9.13 11.10 14.75
C ASP A 108 -9.60 10.03 15.75
N ASN A 109 -9.34 8.74 15.47
CA ASN A 109 -9.76 7.59 16.27
C ASN A 109 -11.27 7.57 16.58
N LEU A 110 -12.08 8.04 15.62
CA LEU A 110 -13.53 8.00 15.71
C LEU A 110 -14.02 6.55 15.73
N PRO A 111 -15.02 6.23 16.58
CA PRO A 111 -15.72 4.95 16.56
C PRO A 111 -16.28 4.65 15.17
N SER A 112 -16.27 3.38 14.79
CA SER A 112 -16.82 2.91 13.50
C SER A 112 -18.28 3.30 13.30
N GLU A 113 -19.04 3.44 14.38
CA GLU A 113 -20.46 3.84 14.39
C GLU A 113 -20.66 5.29 13.94
N LEU A 114 -19.63 6.14 14.07
CA LEU A 114 -19.65 7.54 13.60
C LEU A 114 -19.18 7.69 12.16
N LEU A 115 -18.67 6.61 11.54
CA LEU A 115 -18.19 6.61 10.16
C LEU A 115 -19.37 6.28 9.23
N THR A 116 -20.07 7.29 8.74
CA THR A 116 -21.07 7.07 7.69
C THR A 116 -20.37 6.79 6.36
N LEU A 117 -20.39 5.54 5.91
CA LEU A 117 -19.98 5.18 4.55
C LEU A 117 -21.14 5.50 3.58
N GLN A 118 -21.41 6.79 3.37
CA GLN A 118 -22.42 7.23 2.40
C GLN A 118 -22.07 6.67 1.02
N ASP A 119 -23.05 6.07 0.35
CA ASP A 119 -22.95 5.48 -1.00
C ASP A 119 -21.93 4.34 -1.15
N ALA A 120 -21.46 3.73 -0.06
CA ALA A 120 -20.55 2.61 -0.13
C ALA A 120 -21.29 1.27 -0.34
N PRO A 121 -20.73 0.34 -1.14
CA PRO A 121 -21.23 -1.03 -1.21
C PRO A 121 -21.33 -1.71 0.16
N ALA A 122 -22.24 -2.67 0.32
CA ALA A 122 -22.37 -3.44 1.55
C ALA A 122 -21.09 -4.23 1.91
N ASP A 123 -20.26 -4.56 0.91
CA ASP A 123 -18.96 -5.22 1.06
C ASP A 123 -17.78 -4.23 1.04
N ALA A 124 -18.03 -2.94 1.27
CA ALA A 124 -17.01 -1.92 1.20
C ALA A 124 -15.97 -2.09 2.31
N ILE A 125 -14.71 -2.03 1.88
CA ILE A 125 -13.53 -2.00 2.73
C ILE A 125 -12.93 -0.61 2.68
N VAL A 126 -12.60 -0.08 3.87
CA VAL A 126 -11.87 1.17 4.04
C VAL A 126 -10.42 0.94 3.64
N VAL A 127 -9.95 1.68 2.65
CA VAL A 127 -8.56 1.59 2.14
C VAL A 127 -7.75 2.85 2.44
N GLY A 128 -8.31 3.80 3.17
CA GLY A 128 -7.61 5.01 3.59
C GLY A 128 -8.51 6.18 3.88
N TRP A 129 -7.88 7.27 4.29
CA TRP A 129 -8.53 8.50 4.73
C TRP A 129 -7.89 9.69 4.04
N GLU A 130 -8.72 10.61 3.56
CA GLU A 130 -8.27 11.87 2.98
C GLU A 130 -8.79 13.02 3.84
N PRO A 131 -7.94 14.00 4.21
CA PRO A 131 -8.40 15.17 4.93
C PRO A 131 -9.45 15.91 4.09
N LYS A 132 -10.63 16.13 4.67
CA LYS A 132 -11.63 16.99 4.04
C LYS A 132 -11.15 18.43 4.14
N GLN A 133 -10.78 19.05 3.02
CA GLN A 133 -10.52 20.48 3.00
C GLN A 133 -11.82 21.22 3.38
N LYS A 134 -11.77 22.01 4.45
CA LYS A 134 -12.85 22.95 4.77
C LYS A 134 -12.85 24.02 3.67
N LYS A 135 -13.99 24.16 2.99
CA LYS A 135 -14.27 25.30 2.11
C LYS A 135 -14.38 26.58 2.92
#